data_AF-A0A7C2EKC4-F1
#
_entry.id   AF-A0A7C2EKC4-F1
#
_cell.length_a   1.000
_cell.length_b   1.000
_cell.length_c   1.000
_cell.angle_alpha   90.00
_cell.angle_beta   90.00
_cell.angle_gamma   90.00
#
_symmetry.space_group_name_H-M   'P 1'
#
loop_
_entity.id
_entity.type
_entity.pdbx_description
1 polymer ?
#
loop_
_entity_poly.entity_id
_entity_poly.type
_entity_poly.pdbx_seq_one_letter_code
_entity_poly.pdbx_strand_id
1 'polypeptide(L)'
;MCIKGLSRPSAMAGSIMTLVLFAIFASSIITVEGAQSGRRVPKKNDSPAPVQGTAEEPAPSETAPKKPEPAKVPVVIARDSPSMRSSEYLANVAIDGVTERLKESSTLQIARGRGMSRKEASDHARGSKTDYVLWVELNYDTMMANRVPSDSARISDLTVEYAVYAPETGKVAASGRVYGRPSRSSVGGVGLPLPGNQHIEYVVRQAGQDVADRVMNALKVAAPPRR
;
A
#
# COMPACT_ATOMS: atom_id res chain seq x y z
N MET A 1 -29.00 -48.86 -51.12
CA MET A 1 -28.77 -48.93 -49.66
C MET A 1 -28.40 -47.53 -49.17
N CYS A 2 -29.22 -47.00 -48.25
CA CYS A 2 -29.04 -45.89 -47.30
C CYS A 2 -28.53 -44.48 -47.71
N ILE A 3 -29.39 -43.53 -47.32
CA ILE A 3 -29.35 -42.07 -47.31
C ILE A 3 -28.35 -41.53 -46.27
N LYS A 4 -27.71 -40.37 -46.53
CA LYS A 4 -27.40 -39.38 -45.47
C LYS A 4 -27.19 -37.98 -46.07
N GLY A 5 -28.20 -37.13 -45.91
CA GLY A 5 -28.14 -35.69 -46.18
C GLY A 5 -27.51 -34.95 -44.99
N LEU A 6 -26.53 -34.09 -45.28
CA LEU A 6 -26.00 -33.12 -44.32
C LEU A 6 -26.74 -31.79 -44.50
N SER A 7 -27.52 -31.38 -43.51
CA SER A 7 -28.08 -30.02 -43.45
C SER A 7 -26.99 -29.02 -43.08
N ARG A 8 -26.84 -27.96 -43.89
CA ARG A 8 -25.98 -26.81 -43.58
C ARG A 8 -26.64 -25.95 -42.49
N PRO A 9 -25.94 -25.58 -41.40
CA PRO A 9 -26.46 -24.60 -40.46
C PRO A 9 -26.50 -23.21 -41.11
N SER A 10 -27.61 -22.54 -40.84
CA SER A 10 -28.04 -21.24 -41.37
C SER A 10 -27.16 -20.09 -40.89
N ALA A 11 -26.61 -19.33 -41.84
CA ALA A 11 -25.71 -18.19 -41.64
C ALA A 11 -26.32 -16.96 -40.92
N MET A 12 -27.58 -17.02 -40.49
CA MET A 12 -28.28 -15.86 -39.90
C MET A 12 -28.06 -15.68 -38.40
N ALA A 13 -27.61 -16.71 -37.66
CA ALA A 13 -27.42 -16.60 -36.21
C ALA A 13 -26.21 -15.74 -35.81
N GLY A 14 -25.18 -15.64 -36.67
CA GLY A 14 -23.97 -14.88 -36.37
C GLY A 14 -24.18 -13.36 -36.35
N SER A 15 -25.05 -12.85 -37.23
CA SER A 15 -25.23 -11.40 -37.44
C SER A 15 -26.00 -10.73 -36.29
N ILE A 16 -26.92 -11.44 -35.65
CA ILE A 16 -27.69 -10.92 -34.50
C ILE A 16 -26.78 -10.78 -33.27
N MET A 17 -25.87 -11.72 -33.05
CA MET A 17 -24.95 -11.67 -31.89
C MET A 17 -23.92 -10.53 -31.99
N THR A 18 -23.52 -10.15 -33.21
CA THR A 18 -22.59 -9.02 -33.41
C THR A 18 -23.26 -7.67 -33.13
N LEU A 19 -24.54 -7.50 -33.49
CA LEU A 19 -25.28 -6.27 -33.22
C LEU A 19 -25.54 -6.04 -31.73
N VAL A 20 -25.79 -7.10 -30.96
CA VAL A 20 -26.02 -7.00 -29.50
C VAL A 20 -24.75 -6.56 -28.75
N LEU A 21 -23.57 -7.09 -29.14
CA LEU A 21 -22.30 -6.71 -28.52
C LEU A 21 -21.93 -5.24 -28.79
N PHE A 22 -22.25 -4.73 -29.98
CA PHE A 22 -21.98 -3.33 -30.33
C PHE A 22 -22.89 -2.36 -29.55
N ALA A 23 -24.16 -2.73 -29.33
CA ALA A 23 -25.10 -1.92 -28.54
C ALA A 23 -24.70 -1.81 -27.06
N ILE A 24 -24.14 -2.87 -26.47
CA ILE A 24 -23.65 -2.85 -25.07
C ILE A 24 -22.42 -1.93 -24.95
N PHE A 25 -21.50 -1.98 -25.91
CA PHE A 25 -20.28 -1.16 -25.90
C PHE A 25 -20.55 0.34 -26.12
N ALA A 26 -21.59 0.68 -26.88
CA ALA A 26 -21.98 2.08 -27.08
C ALA A 26 -22.64 2.72 -25.84
N SER A 27 -23.18 1.91 -24.92
CA SER A 27 -23.92 2.42 -23.75
C SER A 27 -23.03 2.88 -22.58
N SER A 28 -21.72 2.62 -22.60
CA SER A 28 -20.81 2.89 -21.48
C SER A 28 -20.12 4.27 -21.52
N ILE A 29 -20.46 5.15 -22.47
CA ILE A 29 -19.85 6.49 -22.62
C ILE A 29 -20.81 7.60 -22.15
N ILE A 30 -21.39 7.47 -20.96
CA ILE A 30 -22.19 8.54 -20.34
C ILE A 30 -21.52 9.00 -19.04
N THR A 31 -20.76 10.08 -19.19
CA THR A 31 -20.52 11.23 -18.29
C THR A 31 -20.22 10.99 -16.81
N VAL A 32 -19.01 11.39 -16.39
CA VAL A 32 -18.76 11.89 -15.03
C VAL A 32 -18.34 13.36 -15.14
N GLU A 33 -19.31 14.26 -14.95
CA GLU A 33 -19.08 15.68 -14.66
C GLU A 33 -19.22 15.93 -13.16
N GLY A 34 -18.36 16.81 -12.62
CA GLY A 34 -18.46 17.41 -11.29
C GLY A 34 -17.49 16.85 -10.26
N ALA A 35 -16.73 17.63 -9.49
CA ALA A 35 -16.62 19.07 -9.40
C ALA A 35 -15.30 19.39 -8.65
N GLN A 36 -14.49 20.26 -9.23
CA GLN A 36 -13.32 20.85 -8.61
C GLN A 36 -13.80 22.03 -7.75
N SER A 37 -13.95 21.85 -6.43
CA SER A 37 -14.39 22.94 -5.55
C SER A 37 -13.43 23.16 -4.37
N GLY A 38 -12.75 24.31 -4.43
CA GLY A 38 -12.76 25.23 -3.31
C GLY A 38 -11.68 25.09 -2.25
N ARG A 39 -10.59 25.84 -2.46
CA ARG A 39 -9.68 26.34 -1.41
C ARG A 39 -10.47 26.91 -0.22
N ARG A 40 -10.13 26.51 1.01
CA ARG A 40 -10.19 27.39 2.18
C ARG A 40 -8.97 27.20 3.06
N VAL A 41 -8.13 28.23 3.08
CA VAL A 41 -7.09 28.48 4.07
C VAL A 41 -7.78 28.87 5.38
N PRO A 42 -7.56 28.18 6.50
CA PRO A 42 -7.98 28.67 7.80
C PRO A 42 -7.12 29.88 8.20
N LYS A 43 -7.80 30.98 8.51
CA LYS A 43 -7.25 32.23 9.01
C LYS A 43 -6.61 32.01 10.39
N LYS A 44 -5.45 32.63 10.59
CA LYS A 44 -4.80 32.89 11.89
C LYS A 44 -5.80 33.45 12.90
N ASN A 45 -5.82 32.88 14.11
CA ASN A 45 -6.29 33.59 15.30
C ASN A 45 -5.07 34.13 16.05
N ASP A 46 -4.98 35.45 16.12
CA ASP A 46 -4.12 36.20 17.04
C ASP A 46 -4.90 36.44 18.35
N SER A 47 -4.28 36.20 19.51
CA SER A 47 -4.44 36.98 20.77
C SER A 47 -3.68 36.38 21.96
N PRO A 48 -3.35 37.16 23.01
CA PRO A 48 -1.98 37.50 23.38
C PRO A 48 -1.45 36.81 24.67
N ALA A 49 -0.13 36.94 24.85
CA ALA A 49 0.60 36.72 26.11
C ALA A 49 0.42 37.93 27.09
N PRO A 50 1.14 38.02 28.23
CA PRO A 50 1.36 37.08 29.35
C PRO A 50 0.90 37.71 30.69
N VAL A 51 0.70 36.94 31.76
CA VAL A 51 0.65 37.49 33.14
C VAL A 51 1.58 36.71 34.05
N GLN A 52 2.43 37.47 34.73
CA GLN A 52 3.50 37.09 35.64
C GLN A 52 2.98 36.64 37.02
N GLY A 53 3.78 35.81 37.68
CA GLY A 53 4.09 35.95 39.11
C GLY A 53 3.28 35.10 40.08
N THR A 54 3.91 34.11 40.71
CA THR A 54 4.33 34.17 42.13
C THR A 54 5.00 32.84 42.51
N ALA A 55 6.17 32.95 43.15
CA ALA A 55 6.93 31.84 43.69
C ALA A 55 6.39 31.44 45.06
N GLU A 56 6.31 30.13 45.32
CA GLU A 56 6.54 29.55 46.65
C GLU A 56 6.87 28.05 46.53
N GLU A 57 7.97 27.67 47.16
CA GLU A 57 8.52 26.33 47.42
C GLU A 57 8.45 26.12 48.97
N PRO A 58 8.51 24.93 49.60
CA PRO A 58 8.61 23.54 49.11
C PRO A 58 7.57 22.56 49.73
N ALA A 59 7.69 21.28 49.32
CA ALA A 59 7.38 20.03 50.05
C ALA A 59 6.20 19.20 49.50
N PRO A 60 6.23 17.87 49.73
CA PRO A 60 6.64 16.85 48.79
C PRO A 60 5.42 16.18 48.15
N SER A 61 5.14 16.49 46.88
CA SER A 61 4.00 15.92 46.17
C SER A 61 4.41 14.63 45.45
N GLU A 62 4.07 13.52 46.09
CA GLU A 62 3.22 12.47 45.53
C GLU A 62 3.34 12.23 44.02
N THR A 63 3.90 11.07 43.69
CA THR A 63 3.84 10.35 42.42
C THR A 63 2.81 10.91 41.43
N ALA A 64 3.28 11.74 40.49
CA ALA A 64 2.44 12.26 39.43
C ALA A 64 1.70 11.11 38.73
N PRO A 65 0.36 11.18 38.56
CA PRO A 65 -0.38 10.15 37.87
C PRO A 65 0.15 10.06 36.44
N LYS A 66 0.68 8.89 36.07
CA LYS A 66 1.07 8.58 34.68
C LYS A 66 -0.11 8.92 33.78
N LYS A 67 0.02 10.00 33.03
CA LYS A 67 -0.87 10.37 31.93
C LYS A 67 -1.08 9.09 31.09
N PRO A 68 -2.33 8.60 30.91
CA PRO A 68 -2.56 7.39 30.16
C PRO A 68 -1.98 7.58 28.75
N GLU A 69 -0.98 6.78 28.41
CA GLU A 69 -0.40 6.76 27.08
C GLU A 69 -1.54 6.45 26.09
N PRO A 70 -1.62 7.16 24.96
CA PRO A 70 -2.65 6.88 23.96
C PRO A 70 -2.51 5.43 23.50
N ALA A 71 -3.63 4.69 23.52
CA ALA A 71 -3.66 3.31 23.09
C ALA A 71 -3.12 3.19 21.66
N LYS A 72 -2.04 2.43 21.49
CA LYS A 72 -1.42 2.21 20.19
C LYS A 72 -2.25 1.21 19.39
N VAL A 73 -2.37 1.43 18.09
CA VAL A 73 -3.04 0.51 17.17
C VAL A 73 -2.08 -0.61 16.79
N PRO A 74 -2.35 -1.88 17.15
CA PRO A 74 -1.48 -2.98 16.82
C PRO A 74 -1.59 -3.36 15.34
N VAL A 75 -0.44 -3.46 14.68
CA VAL A 75 -0.31 -3.87 13.28
C VAL A 75 0.75 -4.96 13.16
N VAL A 76 0.33 -6.12 12.64
CA VAL A 76 1.21 -7.24 12.32
C VAL A 76 1.54 -7.20 10.83
N ILE A 77 2.82 -7.15 10.49
CA ILE A 77 3.28 -7.17 9.10
C ILE A 77 3.51 -8.61 8.68
N ALA A 78 2.69 -9.11 7.75
CA ALA A 78 2.83 -10.41 7.12
C ALA A 78 3.49 -10.23 5.74
N ARG A 79 4.54 -11.01 5.48
CA ARG A 79 5.16 -11.11 4.17
C ARG A 79 4.51 -12.25 3.40
N ASP A 80 4.29 -12.08 2.11
CA ASP A 80 3.88 -13.22 1.29
C ASP A 80 4.97 -14.30 1.27
N SER A 81 4.53 -15.56 1.29
CA SER A 81 5.45 -16.69 1.15
C SER A 81 6.14 -16.61 -0.21
N PRO A 82 7.48 -16.74 -0.28
CA PRO A 82 8.22 -16.46 -1.51
C PRO A 82 7.69 -17.31 -2.67
N SER A 83 7.16 -16.65 -3.69
CA SER A 83 6.89 -17.31 -4.96
C SER A 83 8.21 -17.50 -5.71
N MET A 84 8.31 -18.50 -6.59
CA MET A 84 9.50 -18.70 -7.45
C MET A 84 9.86 -17.47 -8.31
N ARG A 85 8.95 -16.49 -8.38
CA ARG A 85 9.09 -15.29 -9.20
C ARG A 85 9.66 -14.09 -8.44
N SER A 86 9.69 -14.10 -7.11
CA SER A 86 10.10 -12.96 -6.30
C SER A 86 11.44 -13.20 -5.59
N SER A 87 12.37 -12.24 -5.65
CA SER A 87 13.61 -12.30 -4.86
C SER A 87 13.29 -12.14 -3.38
N GLU A 88 13.58 -13.16 -2.57
CA GLU A 88 13.37 -13.13 -1.12
C GLU A 88 14.17 -12.01 -0.45
N TYR A 89 15.38 -11.75 -0.94
CA TYR A 89 16.21 -10.66 -0.46
C TYR A 89 15.52 -9.31 -0.65
N LEU A 90 15.06 -9.00 -1.86
CA LEU A 90 14.37 -7.74 -2.14
C LEU A 90 13.03 -7.64 -1.41
N ALA A 91 12.32 -8.76 -1.24
CA ALA A 91 11.10 -8.78 -0.45
C ALA A 91 11.37 -8.37 1.00
N ASN A 92 12.46 -8.86 1.61
CA ASN A 92 12.87 -8.42 2.95
C ASN A 92 13.21 -6.93 3.00
N VAL A 93 13.93 -6.41 2.00
CA VAL A 93 14.23 -4.97 1.89
C VAL A 93 12.95 -4.11 1.83
N ALA A 94 11.92 -4.56 1.11
CA ALA A 94 10.62 -3.88 1.07
C ALA A 94 9.95 -3.88 2.45
N ILE A 95 9.91 -5.04 3.12
CA ILE A 95 9.33 -5.19 4.46
C ILE A 95 10.08 -4.33 5.48
N ASP A 96 11.40 -4.24 5.38
CA ASP A 96 12.20 -3.39 6.26
C ASP A 96 11.84 -1.93 6.07
N GLY A 97 11.72 -1.46 4.82
CA GLY A 97 11.25 -0.10 4.52
C GLY A 97 9.85 0.21 5.06
N VAL A 98 8.91 -0.74 4.93
CA VAL A 98 7.57 -0.63 5.54
C VAL A 98 7.69 -0.53 7.07
N THR A 99 8.45 -1.45 7.67
CA THR A 99 8.56 -1.59 9.13
C THR A 99 9.20 -0.37 9.76
N GLU A 100 10.31 0.11 9.22
CA GLU A 100 11.02 1.30 9.67
C GLU A 100 10.11 2.51 9.63
N ARG A 101 9.42 2.71 8.50
CA ARG A 101 8.53 3.86 8.32
C ARG A 101 7.31 3.83 9.24
N LEU A 102 6.69 2.67 9.45
CA LEU A 102 5.56 2.55 10.37
C LEU A 102 5.98 2.76 11.84
N LYS A 103 7.19 2.35 12.22
CA LYS A 103 7.74 2.55 13.58
C LYS A 103 7.98 4.01 13.93
N GLU A 104 8.10 4.89 12.94
CA GLU A 104 8.19 6.34 13.18
C GLU A 104 6.86 6.94 13.69
N SER A 105 5.75 6.23 13.52
CA SER A 105 4.46 6.64 14.09
C SER A 105 4.37 6.29 15.57
N SER A 106 4.08 7.29 16.40
CA SER A 106 3.84 7.09 17.85
C SER A 106 2.53 6.38 18.16
N THR A 107 1.60 6.32 17.19
CA THR A 107 0.26 5.76 17.35
C THR A 107 0.19 4.27 16.99
N LEU A 108 1.19 3.73 16.29
CA LEU A 108 1.18 2.33 15.86
C LEU A 108 2.08 1.47 16.76
N GLN A 109 1.65 0.24 17.00
CA GLN A 109 2.46 -0.81 17.60
C GLN A 109 2.74 -1.87 16.54
N ILE A 110 3.99 -1.92 16.07
CA ILE A 110 4.37 -2.75 14.93
C ILE A 110 5.01 -4.05 15.40
N ALA A 111 4.45 -5.18 14.95
CA ALA A 111 5.03 -6.50 15.10
C ALA A 111 5.34 -7.11 13.73
N ARG A 112 6.49 -7.77 13.58
CA ARG A 112 6.82 -8.52 12.37
C ARG A 112 6.24 -9.92 12.49
N GLY A 113 5.36 -10.29 11.57
CA GLY A 113 4.79 -11.62 11.47
C GLY A 113 5.66 -12.58 10.67
N ARG A 114 5.20 -13.83 10.58
CA ARG A 114 5.78 -14.86 9.70
C ARG A 114 5.38 -14.66 8.24
N GLY A 115 5.96 -15.46 7.35
CA GLY A 115 5.46 -15.62 5.98
C GLY A 115 4.03 -16.18 6.00
N MET A 116 3.11 -15.52 5.31
CA MET A 116 1.71 -15.92 5.17
C MET A 116 1.23 -15.60 3.76
N SER A 117 0.52 -16.53 3.14
CA SER A 117 -0.24 -16.22 1.94
C SER A 117 -1.29 -15.15 2.21
N ARG A 118 -1.77 -14.48 1.16
CA ARG A 118 -2.86 -13.51 1.26
C ARG A 118 -4.10 -14.04 2.01
N LYS A 119 -4.44 -15.32 1.80
CA LYS A 119 -5.56 -15.98 2.47
C LYS A 119 -5.26 -16.19 3.96
N GLU A 120 -4.09 -16.71 4.29
CA GLU A 120 -3.66 -16.92 5.68
C GLU A 120 -3.59 -15.60 6.45
N ALA A 121 -3.18 -14.50 5.82
CA ALA A 121 -3.18 -13.18 6.43
C ALA A 121 -4.61 -12.71 6.77
N SER A 122 -5.57 -12.92 5.87
CA SER A 122 -7.00 -12.63 6.12
C SER A 122 -7.56 -13.50 7.25
N ASP A 123 -7.26 -14.79 7.25
CA ASP A 123 -7.73 -15.73 8.27
C ASP A 123 -7.09 -15.43 9.64
N HIS A 124 -5.82 -15.04 9.67
CA HIS A 124 -5.13 -14.56 10.87
C HIS A 124 -5.81 -13.30 11.43
N ALA A 125 -6.11 -12.33 10.58
CA ALA A 125 -6.83 -11.11 11.00
C ALA A 125 -8.21 -11.43 11.59
N ARG A 126 -8.93 -12.41 11.02
CA ARG A 126 -10.23 -12.85 11.56
C ARG A 126 -10.09 -13.52 12.94
N GLY A 127 -9.00 -14.23 13.18
CA GLY A 127 -8.69 -14.82 14.48
C GLY A 127 -8.22 -13.81 15.54
N SER A 128 -7.68 -12.67 15.11
CA SER A 128 -7.24 -11.58 15.98
C SER A 128 -8.40 -10.67 16.39
N LYS A 129 -8.42 -10.25 17.66
CA LYS A 129 -9.42 -9.30 18.19
C LYS A 129 -9.06 -7.84 17.94
N THR A 130 -7.77 -7.52 17.97
CA THR A 130 -7.26 -6.15 17.97
C THR A 130 -6.36 -5.84 16.78
N ASP A 131 -5.70 -6.86 16.25
CA ASP A 131 -4.54 -6.66 15.38
C ASP A 131 -4.96 -6.53 13.92
N TYR A 132 -4.57 -5.40 13.32
CA TYR A 132 -4.59 -5.28 11.87
C TYR A 132 -3.47 -6.12 11.28
N VAL A 133 -3.75 -6.82 10.18
CA VAL A 133 -2.73 -7.57 9.44
C VAL A 133 -2.41 -6.84 8.15
N LEU A 134 -1.18 -6.36 8.01
CA LEU A 134 -0.64 -5.79 6.78
C LEU A 134 0.07 -6.90 6.00
N TRP A 135 -0.56 -7.42 4.95
CA TRP A 135 0.06 -8.33 4.00
C TRP A 135 0.79 -7.56 2.91
N VAL A 136 2.02 -7.97 2.59
CA VAL A 136 2.89 -7.33 1.59
C VAL A 136 3.54 -8.38 0.71
N GLU A 137 3.49 -8.16 -0.61
CA GLU A 137 4.08 -9.01 -1.63
C GLU A 137 4.95 -8.18 -2.58
N LEU A 138 6.13 -8.69 -2.92
CA LEU A 138 6.98 -8.12 -3.96
C LEU A 138 6.76 -8.89 -5.27
N ASN A 139 6.35 -8.19 -6.31
CA ASN A 139 6.06 -8.73 -7.63
C ASN A 139 6.95 -8.09 -8.70
N TYR A 140 7.21 -8.85 -9.76
CA TYR A 140 7.73 -8.32 -11.03
C TYR A 140 6.57 -8.24 -12.03
N ASP A 141 6.41 -7.10 -12.71
CA ASP A 141 5.45 -6.92 -13.78
C ASP A 141 5.89 -7.77 -14.98
N THR A 142 5.12 -8.82 -15.24
CA THR A 142 5.51 -9.89 -16.16
C THR A 142 5.21 -9.60 -17.63
N MET A 143 4.68 -8.43 -17.97
CA MET A 143 4.54 -8.05 -19.39
C MET A 143 5.89 -8.05 -20.13
N MET A 144 7.02 -7.93 -19.43
CA MET A 144 8.38 -8.06 -19.98
C MET A 144 9.23 -9.18 -19.33
N ALA A 145 8.78 -9.77 -18.21
CA ALA A 145 9.59 -10.72 -17.43
C ALA A 145 9.91 -12.04 -18.16
N ASN A 146 9.16 -12.41 -19.20
CA ASN A 146 9.48 -13.59 -20.02
C ASN A 146 10.72 -13.42 -20.90
N ARG A 147 11.35 -12.24 -20.92
CA ARG A 147 12.51 -11.94 -21.79
C ARG A 147 13.81 -11.63 -21.05
N VAL A 148 13.78 -11.61 -19.72
CA VAL A 148 14.89 -11.05 -18.92
C VAL A 148 15.21 -12.01 -17.77
N PRO A 149 16.45 -12.51 -17.64
CA PRO A 149 16.88 -13.27 -16.47
C PRO A 149 16.56 -12.50 -15.17
N SER A 150 16.12 -13.22 -14.14
CA SER A 150 15.80 -12.72 -12.78
C SER A 150 16.76 -11.63 -12.27
N ASP A 151 18.05 -11.76 -12.58
CA ASP A 151 19.11 -10.83 -12.14
C ASP A 151 19.18 -9.50 -12.91
N SER A 152 18.36 -9.33 -13.95
CA SER A 152 18.31 -8.14 -14.81
C SER A 152 16.93 -7.49 -14.86
N ALA A 153 16.05 -7.85 -13.92
CA ALA A 153 14.76 -7.20 -13.77
C ALA A 153 14.94 -5.69 -13.61
N ARG A 154 14.25 -4.92 -14.46
CA ARG A 154 14.35 -3.47 -14.40
C ARG A 154 13.63 -2.99 -13.16
N ILE A 155 14.15 -1.93 -12.54
CA ILE A 155 13.54 -1.29 -11.37
C ILE A 155 12.08 -0.87 -11.66
N SER A 156 11.80 -0.48 -12.90
CA SER A 156 10.45 -0.14 -13.37
C SER A 156 9.45 -1.28 -13.27
N ASP A 157 9.93 -2.52 -13.26
CA ASP A 157 9.10 -3.72 -13.32
C ASP A 157 8.79 -4.22 -11.91
N LEU A 158 9.45 -3.68 -10.87
CA LEU A 158 9.19 -4.03 -9.48
C LEU A 158 7.94 -3.33 -8.96
N THR A 159 7.05 -4.12 -8.37
CA THR A 159 5.83 -3.64 -7.73
C THR A 159 5.68 -4.25 -6.35
N VAL A 160 5.43 -3.42 -5.34
CA VAL A 160 5.05 -3.86 -3.99
C VAL A 160 3.53 -3.80 -3.90
N GLU A 161 2.87 -4.96 -3.81
CA GLU A 161 1.45 -5.07 -3.52
C GLU A 161 1.22 -5.16 -2.01
N TYR A 162 0.13 -4.56 -1.53
CA TYR A 162 -0.25 -4.65 -0.13
C TYR A 162 -1.77 -4.79 0.06
N ALA A 163 -2.14 -5.38 1.19
CA ALA A 163 -3.50 -5.40 1.71
C ALA A 163 -3.49 -5.30 3.25
N VAL A 164 -4.37 -4.47 3.79
CA VAL A 164 -4.60 -4.32 5.23
C VAL A 164 -5.91 -5.01 5.57
N TYR A 165 -5.85 -5.97 6.47
CA TYR A 165 -7.02 -6.72 6.94
C TYR A 165 -7.43 -6.22 8.33
N ALA A 166 -8.72 -5.93 8.49
CA ALA A 166 -9.29 -5.53 9.75
C ALA A 166 -9.42 -6.73 10.71
N PRO A 167 -9.18 -6.53 12.02
CA PRO A 167 -9.39 -7.58 13.02
C PRO A 167 -10.84 -8.07 13.05
N GLU A 168 -11.05 -9.26 13.61
CA GLU A 168 -12.34 -9.97 13.78
C GLU A 168 -13.06 -10.37 12.49
N THR A 169 -12.93 -9.58 11.42
CA THR A 169 -13.66 -9.77 10.17
C THR A 169 -12.77 -10.37 9.08
N GLY A 170 -11.48 -10.01 9.06
CA GLY A 170 -10.59 -10.29 7.95
C GLY A 170 -10.99 -9.53 6.66
N LYS A 171 -11.80 -8.48 6.76
CA LYS A 171 -12.17 -7.65 5.59
C LYS A 171 -11.00 -6.73 5.23
N VAL A 172 -10.83 -6.49 3.93
CA VAL A 172 -9.81 -5.57 3.43
C VAL A 172 -10.21 -4.13 3.81
N ALA A 173 -9.45 -3.52 4.70
CA ALA A 173 -9.59 -2.11 5.06
C ALA A 173 -8.97 -1.19 3.99
N ALA A 174 -7.84 -1.62 3.41
CA ALA A 174 -7.18 -0.95 2.30
C ALA A 174 -6.33 -1.93 1.51
N SER A 175 -6.13 -1.67 0.23
CA SER A 175 -5.19 -2.40 -0.60
C SER A 175 -4.65 -1.52 -1.70
N GLY A 176 -3.54 -1.93 -2.30
CA GLY A 176 -2.99 -1.21 -3.42
C GLY A 176 -1.65 -1.75 -3.88
N ARG A 177 -1.07 -1.05 -4.86
CA ARG A 177 0.22 -1.36 -5.45
C ARG A 177 1.09 -0.10 -5.50
N VAL A 178 2.37 -0.26 -5.23
CA VAL A 178 3.40 0.78 -5.33
C VAL A 178 4.46 0.29 -6.29
N TYR A 179 4.74 1.10 -7.31
CA TYR A 179 5.77 0.80 -8.30
C TYR A 179 7.13 1.33 -7.82
N GLY A 180 8.19 0.56 -8.08
CA GLY A 180 9.56 1.00 -7.90
C GLY A 180 9.82 2.20 -8.81
N ARG A 181 9.93 3.39 -8.21
CA ARG A 181 10.29 4.61 -8.94
C ARG A 181 11.78 4.84 -8.75
N PRO A 182 12.59 4.88 -9.83
CA PRO A 182 13.94 5.35 -9.70
C PRO A 182 13.88 6.77 -9.13
N SER A 183 14.63 7.01 -8.06
CA SER A 183 14.71 8.35 -7.48
C SER A 183 15.19 9.30 -8.56
N ARG A 184 14.30 10.20 -9.00
CA ARG A 184 14.69 11.34 -9.81
C ARG A 184 15.36 12.30 -8.84
N SER A 185 16.61 12.01 -8.50
CA SER A 185 17.39 12.93 -7.70
C SER A 185 17.50 14.23 -8.48
N SER A 186 16.81 15.24 -7.93
CA SER A 186 16.84 16.67 -8.22
C SER A 186 16.13 17.21 -9.47
N VAL A 187 15.32 18.23 -9.20
CA VAL A 187 15.06 19.35 -10.11
C VAL A 187 16.42 19.97 -10.43
N GLY A 188 17.01 19.60 -11.57
CA GLY A 188 18.20 20.26 -12.13
C GLY A 188 19.57 19.59 -11.93
N GLY A 189 19.68 18.39 -11.35
CA GLY A 189 20.97 17.75 -11.07
C GLY A 189 21.11 16.35 -11.64
N VAL A 190 22.28 16.09 -12.20
CA VAL A 190 22.70 14.81 -12.76
C VAL A 190 22.57 13.73 -11.68
N GLY A 191 21.68 12.76 -11.89
CA GLY A 191 21.56 11.59 -11.02
C GLY A 191 22.89 10.84 -11.02
N LEU A 192 23.62 10.90 -9.90
CA LEU A 192 24.84 10.13 -9.75
C LEU A 192 24.46 8.64 -9.78
N PRO A 193 25.01 7.85 -10.72
CA PRO A 193 24.79 6.41 -10.74
C PRO A 193 25.40 5.83 -9.46
N LEU A 194 24.56 5.32 -8.57
CA LEU A 194 25.02 4.49 -7.46
C LEU A 194 25.57 3.18 -8.04
N PRO A 195 26.82 2.79 -7.72
CA PRO A 195 27.37 1.53 -8.20
C PRO A 195 26.67 0.33 -7.56
N GLY A 196 26.28 -0.66 -8.37
CA GLY A 196 25.82 -1.99 -7.93
C GLY A 196 24.34 -2.11 -7.52
N ASN A 197 24.00 -3.24 -6.90
CA ASN A 197 22.63 -3.59 -6.44
C ASN A 197 22.06 -2.63 -5.36
N GLN A 198 22.88 -1.74 -4.82
CA GLN A 198 22.46 -0.73 -3.85
C GLN A 198 21.33 0.18 -4.40
N HIS A 199 21.30 0.39 -5.72
CA HIS A 199 20.26 1.19 -6.34
C HIS A 199 18.89 0.51 -6.30
N ILE A 200 18.81 -0.80 -6.56
CA ILE A 200 17.54 -1.54 -6.54
C ILE A 200 17.02 -1.68 -5.10
N GLU A 201 17.91 -1.92 -4.14
CA GLU A 201 17.56 -1.98 -2.71
C GLU A 201 16.97 -0.66 -2.24
N TYR A 202 17.61 0.46 -2.58
CA TYR A 202 17.10 1.78 -2.23
C TYR A 202 15.69 2.01 -2.78
N VAL A 203 15.45 1.69 -4.06
CA VAL A 203 14.12 1.89 -4.67
C VAL A 203 13.07 0.98 -4.05
N VAL A 204 13.40 -0.28 -3.77
CA VAL A 204 12.49 -1.22 -3.13
C VAL A 204 12.17 -0.81 -1.69
N ARG A 205 13.18 -0.37 -0.94
CA ARG A 205 12.99 0.20 0.41
C ARG A 205 12.08 1.42 0.35
N GLN A 206 12.32 2.33 -0.59
CA GLN A 206 11.49 3.53 -0.80
C GLN A 206 10.03 3.17 -1.14
N ALA A 207 9.83 2.16 -1.99
CA ALA A 207 8.50 1.64 -2.29
C ALA A 207 7.82 1.06 -1.04
N GLY A 208 8.56 0.39 -0.17
CA GLY A 208 8.08 -0.04 1.14
C GLY A 208 7.65 1.12 2.05
N GLN A 209 8.43 2.20 2.09
CA GLN A 209 8.06 3.41 2.84
C GLN A 209 6.79 4.08 2.26
N ASP A 210 6.64 4.10 0.94
CA ASP A 210 5.43 4.61 0.27
C ASP A 210 4.20 3.76 0.60
N VAL A 211 4.35 2.43 0.73
CA VAL A 211 3.28 1.55 1.23
C VAL A 211 2.91 1.92 2.67
N ALA A 212 3.89 2.11 3.55
CA ALA A 212 3.64 2.51 4.94
C ALA A 212 2.86 3.83 5.04
N ASP A 213 3.19 4.83 4.22
CA ASP A 213 2.45 6.10 4.18
C ASP A 213 0.99 5.91 3.76
N ARG A 214 0.73 5.03 2.78
CA ARG A 214 -0.65 4.71 2.36
C ARG A 214 -1.42 3.95 3.45
N VAL A 215 -0.75 3.05 4.17
CA VAL A 215 -1.33 2.31 5.29
C VAL A 215 -1.68 3.26 6.44
N MET A 216 -0.77 4.16 6.83
CA MET A 216 -1.05 5.17 7.85
C MET A 216 -2.25 6.04 7.47
N ASN A 217 -2.30 6.49 6.21
CA ASN A 217 -3.44 7.26 5.71
C ASN A 217 -4.76 6.46 5.76
N ALA A 218 -4.74 5.19 5.36
CA ALA A 218 -5.92 4.31 5.42
C ALA A 218 -6.41 4.07 6.86
N LEU A 219 -5.48 3.94 7.81
CA LEU A 219 -5.78 3.81 9.23
C LEU A 219 -6.09 5.17 9.91
N LYS A 220 -6.07 6.27 9.15
CA LYS A 220 -6.27 7.64 9.64
C LYS A 220 -5.27 8.04 10.73
N VAL A 221 -4.05 7.52 10.64
CA VAL A 221 -2.92 7.84 11.51
C VAL A 221 -2.07 8.93 10.86
N ALA A 222 -1.64 9.91 11.64
CA ALA A 222 -0.77 10.96 11.14
C ALA A 222 0.58 10.38 10.70
N ALA A 223 0.95 10.60 9.44
CA ALA A 223 2.25 10.20 8.92
C ALA A 223 3.34 11.15 9.44
N PRO A 224 4.50 10.62 9.90
CA PRO A 224 5.63 11.46 10.28
C PRO A 224 6.20 12.21 9.06
N PRO A 225 6.93 13.33 9.24
CA PRO A 225 7.65 13.95 8.13
C PRO A 225 8.67 12.97 7.51
N ARG A 226 8.91 13.06 6.19
CA ARG A 226 9.97 12.28 5.54
C ARG A 226 11.33 12.90 5.88
N ARG A 227 12.30 12.06 6.29
CA ARG A 227 13.67 12.46 6.59
C ARG A 227 14.58 12.23 5.39
#